data_AF-A0A961S2T1-F1
#
_entry.id   AF-A0A961S2T1-F1
#
_cell.length_a   1.000
_cell.length_b   1.000
_cell.length_c   1.000
_cell.angle_alpha   90.00
_cell.angle_beta   90.00
_cell.angle_gamma   90.00
#
_symmetry.space_group_name_H-M   'P 1'
#
loop_
_entity.id
_entity.type
_entity.pdbx_description
1 polymer ?
#
loop_
_entity_poly.entity_id
_entity_poly.type
_entity_poly.pdbx_seq_one_letter_code
_entity_poly.pdbx_strand_id
1 'polypeptide(L)'
;GQVSPLGLNIHPTYGLWHAYRAALLFPVAFDLPQPSAGAHPCDTCRERPCLHACPVDAFDGKSYDVRACAAHLTVTDGQDCLSRGCLARHACPVGQGHAYTAEQAGFHMRAFLRARQRTAD
;
A
#
# COMPACT_ATOMS: atom_id res chain seq x y z
N GLY A 1 -6.66 11.28 -1.94
CA GLY A 1 -6.52 10.22 -0.94
C GLY A 1 -5.87 10.81 0.30
N GLN A 2 -5.85 10.06 1.39
CA GLN A 2 -5.14 10.45 2.61
C GLN A 2 -4.06 9.41 2.94
N VAL A 3 -3.08 9.76 3.77
CA VAL A 3 -1.96 8.85 4.07
C VAL A 3 -2.39 7.85 5.14
N SER A 4 -2.33 6.56 4.82
CA SER A 4 -2.59 5.50 5.80
C SER A 4 -1.37 5.22 6.68
N PRO A 5 -1.54 4.51 7.82
CA PRO A 5 -0.43 4.03 8.64
C PRO A 5 0.57 3.10 7.93
N LEU A 6 0.24 2.58 6.75
CA LEU A 6 1.18 1.80 5.92
C LEU A 6 2.04 2.68 4.99
N GLY A 7 1.91 4.00 5.04
CA GLY A 7 2.54 4.94 4.11
C GLY A 7 1.92 4.96 2.70
N LEU A 8 0.92 4.10 2.45
CA LEU A 8 0.14 4.06 1.22
C LEU A 8 -1.02 5.06 1.28
N ASN A 9 -1.40 5.64 0.14
CA ASN A 9 -2.62 6.44 0.06
C ASN A 9 -3.87 5.55 0.22
N ILE A 10 -4.81 5.96 1.08
CA ILE A 10 -6.11 5.30 1.26
C ILE A 10 -7.24 6.14 0.66
N HIS A 11 -8.16 5.46 -0.02
CA HIS A 11 -9.38 6.02 -0.61
C HIS A 11 -10.60 5.47 0.16
N PRO A 12 -11.65 6.28 0.42
CA PRO A 12 -12.82 5.81 1.18
C PRO A 12 -13.55 4.62 0.52
N THR A 13 -13.64 4.60 -0.81
CA THR A 13 -14.22 3.48 -1.59
C THR A 13 -13.21 2.36 -1.87
N TYR A 14 -12.11 2.67 -2.56
CA TYR A 14 -11.16 1.68 -3.05
C TYR A 14 -10.12 1.23 -2.00
N GLY A 15 -10.17 1.76 -0.79
CA GLY A 15 -9.21 1.44 0.26
C GLY A 15 -7.77 1.72 -0.16
N LEU A 16 -6.90 0.74 0.09
CA LEU A 16 -5.51 0.80 -0.32
C LEU A 16 -5.30 0.36 -1.78
N TRP A 17 -6.34 0.04 -2.54
CA TRP A 17 -6.28 -0.67 -3.84
C TRP A 17 -6.34 0.24 -5.05
N HIS A 18 -5.64 1.36 -5.00
CA HIS A 18 -5.52 2.31 -6.12
C HIS A 18 -4.09 2.84 -6.23
N ALA A 19 -3.76 3.42 -7.38
CA ALA A 19 -2.47 4.07 -7.62
C ALA A 19 -2.66 5.26 -8.55
N TYR A 20 -2.11 6.41 -8.16
CA TYR A 20 -2.00 7.55 -9.07
C TYR A 20 -0.97 7.24 -10.15
N ARG A 21 -1.30 7.52 -11.40
CA ARG A 21 -0.46 7.19 -12.56
C ARG A 21 0.24 8.38 -13.17
N ALA A 22 -0.38 9.55 -13.09
CA ALA A 22 0.13 10.78 -13.67
C ALA A 22 -0.42 11.98 -12.91
N ALA A 23 0.26 13.11 -13.08
CA ALA A 23 -0.25 14.44 -12.78
C ALA A 23 -0.21 15.26 -14.06
N LEU A 24 -1.24 16.09 -14.29
CA LEU A 24 -1.28 17.02 -15.41
C LEU A 24 -0.90 18.41 -14.90
N LEU A 25 0.15 18.99 -15.49
CA LEU A 25 0.65 20.32 -15.14
C LEU A 25 0.26 21.30 -16.24
N PHE A 26 -0.30 22.44 -15.84
CA PHE A 26 -0.72 23.51 -16.74
C PHE A 26 -0.04 24.82 -16.32
N PRO A 27 0.23 25.74 -17.28
CA PRO A 27 0.80 27.05 -16.96
C PRO A 27 -0.22 28.04 -16.37
N VAL A 28 -1.46 27.59 -16.14
CA VAL A 28 -2.57 28.38 -15.62
C VAL A 28 -3.21 27.67 -14.44
N ALA A 29 -3.73 28.43 -13.48
CA ALA A 29 -4.54 27.91 -12.38
C ALA A 29 -6.00 27.80 -12.84
N PHE A 30 -6.66 26.71 -12.47
CA PHE A 30 -8.10 26.54 -12.67
C PHE A 30 -8.83 26.86 -11.35
N ASP A 31 -10.01 27.45 -11.46
CA ASP A 31 -10.94 27.53 -10.34
C ASP A 31 -11.61 26.15 -10.15
N LEU A 32 -10.94 25.31 -9.36
CA LEU A 32 -11.43 23.97 -9.03
C LEU A 32 -12.23 24.03 -7.74
N PRO A 33 -13.32 23.25 -7.62
CA PRO A 33 -14.02 23.13 -6.36
C PRO A 33 -13.06 22.65 -5.27
N GLN A 34 -13.21 23.20 -4.05
CA GLN A 34 -12.42 22.71 -2.93
C GLN A 34 -12.63 21.22 -2.74
N PRO A 35 -11.55 20.41 -2.67
CA PRO A 35 -11.69 18.99 -2.38
C PRO A 35 -12.35 18.80 -1.02
N SER A 36 -13.51 18.15 -0.98
CA SER A 36 -14.05 17.65 0.28
C SER A 36 -13.27 16.40 0.67
N ALA A 37 -12.25 16.59 1.50
CA ALA A 37 -11.65 15.48 2.21
C ALA A 37 -12.70 14.98 3.22
N GLY A 38 -13.48 13.97 2.86
CA GLY A 38 -14.35 13.26 3.80
C GLY A 38 -13.55 12.72 5.00
N ALA A 39 -14.26 12.17 5.99
CA ALA A 39 -13.64 11.59 7.17
C ALA A 39 -12.55 10.56 6.81
N HIS A 40 -11.47 10.52 7.59
CA HIS A 40 -10.35 9.65 7.25
C HIS A 40 -10.74 8.19 7.47
N PRO A 41 -10.52 7.27 6.49
CA PRO A 41 -10.99 5.89 6.64
C PRO A 41 -10.41 5.16 7.86
N CYS A 42 -9.22 5.57 8.31
CA CYS A 42 -8.60 5.02 9.52
C CYS A 42 -9.18 5.56 10.85
N ASP A 43 -9.93 6.67 10.87
CA ASP A 43 -10.42 7.27 12.12
C ASP A 43 -11.43 6.37 12.84
N THR A 44 -12.19 5.59 12.07
CA THR A 44 -13.17 4.62 12.59
C THR A 44 -12.61 3.21 12.75
N CYS A 45 -11.40 2.94 12.23
CA CYS A 45 -10.74 1.65 12.33
C CYS A 45 -9.95 1.53 13.64
N ARG A 46 -10.63 1.07 14.70
CA ARG A 46 -10.04 0.95 16.05
C ARG A 46 -8.97 -0.15 16.14
N GLU A 47 -9.23 -1.31 15.54
CA GLU A 47 -8.37 -2.49 15.66
C GLU A 47 -7.05 -2.36 14.90
N ARG A 48 -7.01 -1.54 13.84
CA ARG A 48 -5.82 -1.32 12.99
C ARG A 48 -5.05 -2.61 12.64
N PRO A 49 -5.72 -3.67 12.16
CA PRO A 49 -5.10 -4.98 11.95
C PRO A 49 -3.92 -4.94 10.96
N CYS A 50 -3.89 -3.94 10.06
CA CYS A 50 -2.78 -3.73 9.13
C CYS A 50 -1.43 -3.47 9.80
N LEU A 51 -1.38 -2.98 11.04
CA LEU A 51 -0.13 -2.72 11.76
C LEU A 51 0.47 -3.98 12.42
N HIS A 52 -0.28 -5.08 12.46
CA HIS A 52 0.15 -6.32 13.13
C HIS A 52 0.20 -7.53 12.19
N ALA A 53 -0.31 -7.40 10.96
CA ALA A 53 -0.36 -8.50 10.00
C ALA A 53 0.92 -8.66 9.15
N CYS A 54 1.93 -7.78 9.32
CA CYS A 54 3.21 -7.93 8.62
C CYS A 54 4.10 -8.94 9.36
N PRO A 55 4.55 -10.05 8.74
CA PRO A 55 5.35 -11.07 9.42
C PRO A 55 6.73 -10.60 9.91
N VAL A 56 7.18 -9.44 9.45
CA VAL A 56 8.49 -8.85 9.79
C VAL A 56 8.38 -7.44 10.37
N ASP A 57 7.18 -7.07 10.84
CA ASP A 57 6.91 -5.77 11.47
C ASP A 57 7.41 -4.56 10.66
N ALA A 58 7.29 -4.63 9.33
CA ALA A 58 7.82 -3.59 8.45
C ALA A 58 7.09 -2.25 8.55
N PHE A 59 6.01 -2.15 9.33
CA PHE A 59 5.21 -0.93 9.48
C PHE A 59 5.05 -0.57 10.95
N ASP A 60 5.50 0.61 11.34
CA ASP A 60 5.35 1.15 12.71
C ASP A 60 4.19 2.17 12.83
N GLY A 61 3.42 2.35 11.74
CA GLY A 61 2.37 3.35 11.62
C GLY A 61 2.83 4.74 11.17
N LYS A 62 4.15 4.94 11.01
CA LYS A 62 4.79 6.20 10.56
C LYS A 62 5.72 5.98 9.37
N SER A 63 6.35 4.82 9.29
CA SER A 63 7.37 4.46 8.34
C SER A 63 7.16 3.03 7.81
N TYR A 64 7.80 2.75 6.68
CA TYR A 64 7.83 1.44 6.06
C TYR A 64 9.29 0.98 5.96
N ASP A 65 9.66 -0.06 6.70
CA ASP A 65 10.95 -0.75 6.55
C ASP A 65 10.96 -1.59 5.26
N VAL A 66 11.24 -0.89 4.18
CA VAL A 66 11.39 -1.46 2.84
C VAL A 66 12.47 -2.53 2.79
N ARG A 67 13.53 -2.41 3.60
CA ARG A 67 14.67 -3.34 3.60
C ARG A 67 14.28 -4.67 4.25
N ALA A 68 13.65 -4.63 5.42
CA ALA A 68 13.14 -5.82 6.09
C ALA A 68 12.11 -6.56 5.22
N CYS A 69 11.18 -5.82 4.60
CA CYS A 69 10.21 -6.40 3.68
C CYS A 69 10.89 -7.05 2.47
N ALA A 70 11.80 -6.35 1.78
CA ALA A 70 12.49 -6.91 0.62
C ALA A 70 13.30 -8.18 0.96
N ALA A 71 13.94 -8.22 2.12
CA ALA A 71 14.65 -9.40 2.62
C ALA A 71 13.69 -10.57 2.92
N HIS A 72 12.51 -10.30 3.49
CA HIS A 72 11.52 -11.34 3.72
C HIS A 72 11.03 -11.98 2.41
N LEU A 73 10.85 -11.19 1.35
CA LEU A 73 10.36 -11.69 0.06
C LEU A 73 11.31 -12.66 -0.66
N THR A 74 12.57 -12.77 -0.26
CA THR A 74 13.55 -13.68 -0.89
C THR A 74 13.61 -15.05 -0.23
N VAL A 75 12.97 -15.25 0.93
CA VAL A 75 12.95 -16.53 1.65
C VAL A 75 11.63 -17.28 1.44
N THR A 76 11.59 -18.55 1.83
CA THR A 76 10.40 -19.41 1.71
C THR A 76 9.19 -18.82 2.45
N ASP A 77 9.40 -18.27 3.65
CA ASP A 77 8.30 -17.68 4.44
C ASP A 77 7.71 -16.41 3.80
N GLY A 78 8.43 -15.78 2.87
CA GLY A 78 7.95 -14.61 2.12
C GLY A 78 7.11 -14.93 0.89
N GLN A 79 6.95 -16.21 0.53
CA GLN A 79 6.27 -16.58 -0.73
C GLN A 79 4.79 -16.18 -0.75
N ASP A 80 4.10 -16.17 0.38
CA ASP A 80 2.73 -15.66 0.46
C ASP A 80 2.69 -14.15 0.15
N CYS A 81 3.57 -13.36 0.76
CA CYS A 81 3.67 -11.93 0.46
C CYS A 81 4.07 -11.69 -1.00
N LEU A 82 4.95 -12.52 -1.57
CA LEU A 82 5.42 -12.39 -2.95
C LEU A 82 4.37 -12.78 -3.99
N SER A 83 3.56 -13.80 -3.72
CA SER A 83 2.59 -14.35 -4.68
C SER A 83 1.20 -13.73 -4.54
N ARG A 84 0.78 -13.37 -3.33
CA ARG A 84 -0.57 -12.88 -3.03
C ARG A 84 -0.60 -11.40 -2.66
N GLY A 85 0.55 -10.76 -2.47
CA GLY A 85 0.66 -9.36 -2.08
C GLY A 85 0.86 -9.16 -0.58
N CYS A 86 1.14 -7.92 -0.19
CA CYS A 86 1.41 -7.54 1.20
C CYS A 86 0.26 -7.92 2.15
N LEU A 87 0.54 -8.77 3.14
CA LEU A 87 -0.42 -9.22 4.15
C LEU A 87 -0.96 -8.06 5.01
N ALA A 88 -0.11 -7.08 5.34
CA ALA A 88 -0.55 -5.86 6.05
C ALA A 88 -1.58 -5.05 5.23
N ARG A 89 -1.40 -4.96 3.90
CA ARG A 89 -2.36 -4.29 3.01
C ARG A 89 -3.67 -5.06 2.94
N HIS A 90 -3.61 -6.39 2.87
CA HIS A 90 -4.77 -7.28 2.88
C HIS A 90 -5.53 -7.27 4.21
N ALA A 91 -4.87 -7.00 5.34
CA ALA A 91 -5.55 -6.88 6.62
C ALA A 91 -6.40 -5.60 6.77
N CYS A 92 -6.18 -4.57 5.94
CA CYS A 92 -6.97 -3.34 6.01
C CYS A 92 -8.43 -3.59 5.59
N PRO A 93 -9.46 -3.36 6.44
CA PRO A 93 -10.85 -3.70 6.09
C PRO A 93 -11.45 -2.80 5.00
N VAL A 94 -10.85 -1.63 4.76
CA VAL A 94 -11.39 -0.66 3.81
C VAL A 94 -11.11 -1.10 2.38
N GLY A 95 -12.17 -1.18 1.56
CA GLY A 95 -12.05 -1.45 0.13
C GLY A 95 -11.68 -2.89 -0.22
N GLN A 96 -11.88 -3.87 0.68
CA GLN A 96 -11.54 -5.28 0.47
C GLN A 96 -12.08 -5.87 -0.84
N GLY A 97 -13.29 -5.46 -1.27
CA GLY A 97 -13.86 -5.89 -2.56
C GLY A 97 -13.09 -5.43 -3.81
N HIS A 98 -12.14 -4.50 -3.65
CA HIS A 98 -11.25 -4.02 -4.71
C HIS A 98 -9.83 -4.59 -4.63
N ALA A 99 -9.59 -5.54 -3.72
CA ALA A 99 -8.29 -6.19 -3.59
C ALA A 99 -7.83 -6.77 -4.92
N TYR A 100 -6.55 -6.61 -5.23
CA TYR A 100 -5.97 -7.16 -6.45
C TYR A 100 -6.05 -8.70 -6.41
N THR A 101 -6.29 -9.29 -7.58
CA THR A 101 -6.16 -10.74 -7.73
C THR A 101 -4.72 -11.17 -7.38
N ALA A 102 -4.53 -12.44 -7.02
CA ALA A 102 -3.19 -12.97 -6.73
C ALA A 102 -2.23 -12.76 -7.91
N GLU A 103 -2.71 -12.92 -9.16
CA GLU A 103 -1.89 -12.69 -10.36
C GLU A 103 -1.39 -11.25 -10.46
N GLN A 104 -2.29 -10.27 -10.29
CA GLN A 104 -1.92 -8.86 -10.32
C GLN A 104 -1.03 -8.47 -9.13
N ALA A 105 -1.35 -8.94 -7.93
CA ALA A 105 -0.57 -8.69 -6.73
C ALA A 105 0.85 -9.25 -6.87
N GLY A 106 0.97 -10.51 -7.30
CA GLY A 106 2.26 -11.16 -7.54
C GLY A 106 3.08 -10.47 -8.63
N PHE A 107 2.45 -9.99 -9.71
CA PHE A 107 3.13 -9.18 -10.72
C PHE A 107 3.79 -7.94 -10.10
N HIS A 108 3.06 -7.19 -9.27
CA HIS A 108 3.57 -6.00 -8.61
C HIS A 108 4.66 -6.32 -7.58
N MET A 109 4.50 -7.38 -6.78
CA MET A 109 5.49 -7.76 -5.77
C MET A 109 6.81 -8.24 -6.39
N ARG A 110 6.76 -9.00 -7.49
CA ARG A 110 7.97 -9.36 -8.25
C ARG A 110 8.65 -8.12 -8.84
N ALA A 111 7.89 -7.16 -9.34
CA ALA A 111 8.46 -5.89 -9.84
C ALA A 111 9.10 -5.08 -8.72
N PHE A 112 8.44 -4.98 -7.56
CA PHE A 112 8.97 -4.34 -6.35
C PHE A 112 10.29 -4.97 -5.92
N LEU A 113 10.36 -6.31 -5.81
CA LEU A 113 11.56 -7.02 -5.40
C LEU A 113 12.73 -6.78 -6.37
N ARG A 114 12.48 -6.90 -7.68
CA ARG A 114 13.51 -6.62 -8.71
C ARG A 114 14.07 -5.20 -8.61
N ALA A 115 13.23 -4.21 -8.31
CA ALA A 115 13.67 -2.83 -8.17
C ALA A 115 14.54 -2.59 -6.92
N ARG A 116 14.44 -3.44 -5.90
CA ARG A 116 15.26 -3.37 -4.68
C ARG A 116 16.55 -4.17 -4.77
N GLN A 117 16.60 -5.16 -5.64
CA GLN A 117 17.84 -5.89 -5.95
C GLN A 117 18.78 -5.04 -6.82
N ARG A 118 18.24 -4.33 -7.81
CA ARG A 118 19.03 -3.43 -8.69
C ARG A 118 19.71 -2.24 -8.00
N THR A 119 19.34 -1.95 -6.76
CA THR A 119 19.87 -0.82 -5.98
C THR A 119 20.91 -1.27 -4.95
N ALA A 120 21.17 -2.58 -4.86
CA ALA A 120 22.21 -3.15 -4.01
C ALA A 120 23.53 -3.43 -4.77
N ASP A 121 23.52 -3.29 -6.10
CA ASP A 121 24.67 -3.32 -7.00
C ASP A 121 25.12 -1.88 -7.32
#